data_AF-A0A1Q2SNF4-F1
#
_entry.id   AF-A0A1Q2SNF4-F1
#
_cell.length_a   1.000
_cell.length_b   1.000
_cell.length_c   1.000
_cell.angle_alpha   90.00
_cell.angle_beta   90.00
_cell.angle_gamma   90.00
#
_symmetry.space_group_name_H-M   'P 1'
#
loop_
_entity.id
_entity.type
_entity.pdbx_description
1 polymer ?
#
loop_
_entity_poly.entity_id
_entity_poly.type
_entity_poly.pdbx_seq_one_letter_code
_entity_poly.pdbx_strand_id
1 'polypeptide(L)'
;MRSRFTAFAIKDQNYILKTWDPTKQPAKIEFLKETIQWKQLEIIGKKKGGEKDVKGIVEFKAYYLLESHQYRMHEISRFHRSQGYWYYLDGTVKSIAKVDQDTNKGKNAPCPCGSEKKYKRCCGKASF
;
A
#
# COMPACT_ATOMS: atom_id res chain seq x y z
N MET A 1 -10.02 -0.64 0.64
CA MET A 1 -8.70 -0.84 1.28
C MET A 1 -8.46 -2.26 1.75
N ARG A 2 -9.30 -2.83 2.65
CA ARG A 2 -9.10 -4.21 3.16
C ARG A 2 -8.94 -5.26 2.05
N SER A 3 -9.82 -5.24 1.05
CA SER A 3 -9.73 -6.14 -0.11
C SER A 3 -8.41 -5.98 -0.90
N ARG A 4 -7.94 -4.74 -1.11
CA ARG A 4 -6.64 -4.49 -1.75
C ARG A 4 -5.48 -5.06 -0.94
N PHE A 5 -5.50 -4.90 0.39
CA PHE A 5 -4.49 -5.54 1.25
C PHE A 5 -4.49 -7.06 1.10
N THR A 6 -5.66 -7.70 1.12
CA THR A 6 -5.76 -9.15 0.87
C THR A 6 -5.20 -9.52 -0.50
N ALA A 7 -5.52 -8.75 -1.54
CA ALA A 7 -4.98 -8.98 -2.88
C ALA A 7 -3.45 -8.87 -2.92
N PHE A 8 -2.84 -7.94 -2.18
CA PHE A 8 -1.39 -7.91 -2.00
C PHE A 8 -0.86 -9.14 -1.25
N ALA A 9 -1.56 -9.60 -0.21
CA ALA A 9 -1.16 -10.76 0.58
C ALA A 9 -1.18 -12.07 -0.23
N ILE A 10 -2.17 -12.25 -1.10
CA ILE A 10 -2.33 -13.45 -1.96
C ILE A 10 -1.73 -13.28 -3.37
N LYS A 11 -1.08 -12.14 -3.64
CA LYS A 11 -0.49 -11.79 -4.95
C LYS A 11 -1.49 -11.76 -6.11
N ASP A 12 -2.74 -11.37 -5.86
CA ASP A 12 -3.75 -11.16 -6.90
C ASP A 12 -3.50 -9.83 -7.63
N GLN A 13 -2.60 -9.88 -8.61
CA GLN A 13 -2.24 -8.73 -9.44
C GLN A 13 -3.46 -8.12 -10.14
N ASN A 14 -4.35 -8.98 -10.66
CA ASN A 14 -5.49 -8.56 -11.46
C ASN A 14 -6.44 -7.71 -10.64
N TYR A 15 -6.73 -8.12 -9.40
CA TYR A 15 -7.57 -7.33 -8.50
C TYR A 15 -6.93 -5.97 -8.15
N ILE A 16 -5.63 -5.95 -7.87
CA ILE A 16 -4.92 -4.71 -7.53
C ILE A 16 -4.95 -3.73 -8.70
N LEU A 17 -4.69 -4.22 -9.91
CA LEU A 17 -4.74 -3.44 -11.14
C LEU A 17 -6.17 -2.96 -11.44
N LYS A 18 -7.17 -3.84 -11.39
CA LYS A 18 -8.59 -3.51 -11.64
C LYS A 18 -9.16 -2.47 -10.68
N THR A 19 -8.63 -2.41 -9.45
CA THR A 19 -9.09 -1.46 -8.41
C THR A 19 -8.16 -0.26 -8.24
N TRP A 20 -7.23 -0.04 -9.17
CA TRP A 20 -6.41 1.17 -9.26
C TRP A 20 -7.06 2.16 -10.22
N ASP A 21 -6.93 3.45 -9.94
CA ASP A 21 -7.23 4.51 -10.90
C ASP A 21 -6.41 4.34 -12.19
N PRO A 22 -7.05 4.21 -13.37
CA PRO A 22 -6.34 3.96 -14.63
C PRO A 22 -5.27 5.01 -14.99
N THR A 23 -5.43 6.25 -14.52
CA THR A 23 -4.48 7.36 -14.78
C THR A 23 -3.23 7.28 -13.91
N LYS A 24 -3.28 6.52 -12.81
CA LYS A 24 -2.18 6.38 -11.83
C LYS A 24 -1.67 4.95 -11.72
N GLN A 25 -2.25 4.03 -12.47
CA GLN A 25 -1.94 2.61 -12.41
C GLN A 25 -0.54 2.34 -13.00
N PRO A 26 0.31 1.55 -12.32
CA PRO A 26 1.56 1.09 -12.90
C PRO A 26 1.31 0.08 -14.02
N ALA A 27 2.15 0.05 -15.05
CA ALA A 27 2.05 -0.90 -16.17
C ALA A 27 2.08 -2.37 -15.72
N LYS A 28 2.82 -2.66 -14.64
CA LYS A 28 2.87 -3.98 -14.00
C LYS A 28 3.08 -3.83 -12.50
N ILE A 29 2.46 -4.70 -11.72
CA ILE A 29 2.82 -4.86 -10.30
C ILE A 29 3.88 -5.95 -10.27
N GLU A 30 5.08 -5.57 -9.88
CA GLU A 30 6.19 -6.49 -9.72
C GLU A 30 6.24 -6.99 -8.28
N PHE A 31 5.72 -8.20 -8.03
CA PHE A 31 5.94 -8.93 -6.77
C PHE A 31 7.33 -9.57 -6.78
N LEU A 32 8.38 -8.74 -6.76
CA LEU A 32 9.74 -9.17 -7.12
C LEU A 32 10.46 -10.02 -6.06
N LYS A 33 9.82 -10.35 -4.94
CA LYS A 33 10.34 -11.37 -4.03
C LYS A 33 9.24 -12.24 -3.44
N GLU A 34 9.50 -13.54 -3.41
CA GLU A 34 8.75 -14.51 -2.60
C GLU A 34 8.90 -14.28 -1.09
N THR A 35 9.82 -13.39 -0.67
CA THR A 35 10.18 -13.16 0.73
C THR A 35 9.31 -12.13 1.45
N ILE A 36 8.43 -11.40 0.75
CA ILE A 36 7.48 -10.49 1.43
C ILE A 36 6.20 -11.22 1.75
N GLN A 37 5.87 -11.26 3.04
CA GLN A 37 4.63 -11.83 3.54
C GLN A 37 3.85 -10.76 4.30
N TRP A 38 2.75 -10.29 3.72
CA TRP A 38 1.80 -9.43 4.43
C TRP A 38 1.11 -10.22 5.54
N LYS A 39 1.12 -9.69 6.77
CA LYS A 39 0.62 -10.41 7.96
C LYS A 39 -0.62 -9.76 8.56
N GLN A 40 -0.65 -8.43 8.64
CA GLN A 40 -1.72 -7.73 9.32
C GLN A 40 -1.98 -6.37 8.71
N LEU A 41 -3.26 -5.98 8.72
CA LEU A 41 -3.73 -4.64 8.41
C LEU A 41 -4.45 -4.06 9.63
N GLU A 42 -4.00 -2.90 10.07
CA GLU A 42 -4.62 -2.11 11.14
C GLU A 42 -5.17 -0.83 10.52
N ILE A 43 -6.49 -0.64 10.52
CA ILE A 43 -7.10 0.62 10.06
C ILE A 43 -7.07 1.60 11.22
N ILE A 44 -6.38 2.73 11.03
CA ILE A 44 -6.27 3.80 12.03
C ILE A 44 -7.46 4.74 11.94
N GLY A 45 -7.88 5.06 10.72
CA GLY A 45 -8.97 5.99 10.50
C GLY A 45 -9.49 5.97 9.07
N LYS A 46 -10.70 6.50 8.90
CA LYS A 46 -11.29 6.77 7.59
C LYS A 46 -11.95 8.14 7.58
N LYS A 47 -11.93 8.81 6.43
CA LYS A 47 -12.71 10.02 6.17
C LYS A 47 -13.51 9.82 4.88
N LYS A 48 -14.82 10.07 4.94
CA LYS A 48 -15.77 9.73 3.86
C LYS A 48 -15.74 8.23 3.53
N GLY A 49 -16.10 7.86 2.31
CA GLY A 49 -16.14 6.45 1.87
C GLY A 49 -17.47 5.75 2.17
N GLY A 50 -18.53 6.50 2.46
CA GLY A 50 -19.89 5.99 2.54
C GLY A 50 -20.54 5.83 1.16
N GLU A 51 -21.79 5.34 1.14
CA GLU A 51 -22.52 5.03 -0.09
C GLU A 51 -22.84 6.25 -0.97
N LYS A 52 -22.82 7.46 -0.41
CA LYS A 52 -23.06 8.70 -1.16
C LYS A 52 -21.76 9.46 -1.47
N ASP A 53 -20.62 8.98 -0.98
CA ASP A 53 -19.36 9.65 -1.20
C ASP A 53 -18.74 9.26 -2.53
N VAL A 54 -18.12 10.25 -3.19
CA VAL A 54 -17.33 10.08 -4.42
C VAL A 54 -15.82 10.10 -4.17
N LYS A 55 -15.40 10.41 -2.93
CA LYS A 55 -14.00 10.42 -2.48
C LYS A 55 -13.91 9.81 -1.09
N GLY A 56 -12.80 9.16 -0.80
CA GLY A 56 -12.54 8.53 0.50
C GLY A 56 -11.06 8.58 0.85
N ILE A 57 -10.77 8.61 2.15
CA ILE A 57 -9.41 8.51 2.68
C ILE A 57 -9.39 7.39 3.70
N VAL A 58 -8.33 6.57 3.68
CA VAL A 58 -8.07 5.54 4.68
C VAL A 58 -6.63 5.67 5.18
N GLU A 59 -6.47 5.82 6.48
CA GLU A 59 -5.18 5.76 7.17
C GLU A 59 -5.02 4.38 7.81
N PHE A 60 -3.90 3.71 7.56
CA PHE A 60 -3.68 2.34 8.02
C PHE A 60 -2.21 2.05 8.26
N LYS A 61 -1.96 1.05 9.12
CA LYS A 61 -0.66 0.39 9.24
C LYS A 61 -0.76 -0.99 8.60
N ALA A 62 0.17 -1.33 7.72
CA ALA A 62 0.31 -2.65 7.14
C ALA A 62 1.61 -3.28 7.62
N TYR A 63 1.50 -4.49 8.18
CA TYR A 63 2.61 -5.24 8.75
C TYR A 63 2.99 -6.37 7.80
N TYR A 64 4.29 -6.53 7.57
CA TYR A 64 4.83 -7.54 6.68
C TYR A 64 6.16 -8.08 7.18
N LEU A 65 6.45 -9.35 6.85
CA LEU A 65 7.78 -9.93 7.01
C LEU A 65 8.58 -9.71 5.73
N LEU A 66 9.86 -9.39 5.89
CA LEU A 66 10.86 -9.35 4.82
C LEU A 66 12.16 -9.90 5.39
N GLU A 67 12.65 -11.01 4.81
CA GLU A 67 13.93 -11.64 5.21
C GLU A 67 14.01 -11.84 6.74
N SER A 68 12.99 -12.48 7.30
CA SER A 68 12.80 -12.77 8.73
C SER A 68 12.60 -11.57 9.66
N HIS A 69 12.59 -10.34 9.14
CA HIS A 69 12.32 -9.15 9.94
C HIS A 69 10.90 -8.66 9.75
N GLN A 70 10.24 -8.27 10.84
CA GLN A 70 8.91 -7.67 10.77
C GLN A 70 9.01 -6.16 10.59
N TYR A 71 8.28 -5.66 9.60
CA TYR A 71 8.17 -4.24 9.29
C TYR A 71 6.72 -3.78 9.39
N ARG A 72 6.56 -2.48 9.61
CA ARG A 72 5.29 -1.77 9.63
C ARG A 72 5.37 -0.56 8.71
N MET A 73 4.47 -0.49 7.75
CA MET A 73 4.25 0.68 6.90
C MET A 73 3.01 1.43 7.36
N HIS A 74 3.15 2.72 7.67
CA HIS A 74 2.04 3.62 7.95
C HIS A 74 1.73 4.48 6.72
N GLU A 75 0.52 4.38 6.18
CA GLU A 75 0.12 5.07 4.96
C GLU A 75 -1.26 5.74 5.10
N ILE A 76 -1.42 6.87 4.42
CA ILE A 76 -2.71 7.50 4.15
C ILE A 76 -3.00 7.38 2.66
N SER A 77 -3.99 6.57 2.28
CA SER A 77 -4.41 6.38 0.90
C SER A 77 -5.69 7.15 0.57
N ARG A 78 -5.76 7.65 -0.68
CA ARG A 78 -6.92 8.31 -1.25
C ARG A 78 -7.62 7.40 -2.25
N PHE A 79 -8.93 7.46 -2.23
CA PHE A 79 -9.81 6.71 -3.11
C PHE A 79 -10.80 7.65 -3.77
N HIS A 80 -11.22 7.31 -4.99
CA HIS A 80 -12.36 7.94 -5.64
C HIS A 80 -13.37 6.86 -6.06
N ARG A 81 -14.64 7.23 -6.16
CA ARG A 81 -15.70 6.34 -6.62
C ARG A 81 -16.14 6.77 -8.01
N SER A 82 -16.16 5.83 -8.95
CA SER A 82 -16.65 6.03 -10.31
C SER A 82 -17.53 4.84 -10.71
N GLN A 83 -18.68 5.12 -11.33
CA GLN A 83 -19.64 4.09 -11.76
C GLN A 83 -19.99 3.06 -10.67
N GLY A 84 -20.08 3.51 -9.42
CA GLY A 84 -20.38 2.65 -8.28
C GLY A 84 -19.18 1.93 -7.66
N TYR A 85 -18.00 1.92 -8.30
CA TYR A 85 -16.80 1.23 -7.84
C TYR A 85 -15.77 2.17 -7.20
N TRP A 86 -15.08 1.69 -6.16
CA TRP A 86 -13.99 2.41 -5.51
C TRP A 86 -12.64 2.06 -6.11
N TYR A 87 -11.90 3.08 -6.51
CA TYR A 87 -10.56 2.97 -7.07
C TYR A 87 -9.54 3.64 -6.15
N TYR A 88 -8.42 2.97 -5.94
CA TYR A 88 -7.25 3.57 -5.29
C TYR A 88 -6.66 4.61 -6.23
N LEU A 89 -6.59 5.86 -5.79
CA LEU A 89 -6.02 6.95 -6.56
C LEU A 89 -4.49 6.99 -6.34
N ASP A 90 -4.09 7.24 -5.10
CA ASP A 90 -2.70 7.23 -4.65
C ASP A 90 -2.64 7.20 -3.12
N GLY A 91 -1.43 7.29 -2.57
CA GLY A 91 -1.21 7.22 -1.14
C GLY A 91 0.11 7.85 -0.73
N THR A 92 0.15 8.31 0.52
CA THR A 92 1.35 8.90 1.13
C THR A 92 1.80 8.03 2.30
N VAL A 93 2.92 7.35 2.12
CA VAL A 93 3.58 6.62 3.21
C VAL A 93 4.21 7.64 4.18
N LYS A 94 3.69 7.63 5.41
CA LYS A 94 4.15 8.47 6.52
C LYS A 94 5.43 7.92 7.14
N SER A 95 5.48 6.60 7.33
CA SER A 95 6.65 5.94 7.91
C SER A 95 6.74 4.48 7.50
N ILE A 96 7.96 3.97 7.50
CA ILE A 96 8.25 2.53 7.50
C ILE A 96 9.26 2.30 8.61
N ALA A 97 8.92 1.41 9.53
CA ALA A 97 9.75 1.05 10.67
C ALA A 97 9.85 -0.47 10.79
N LYS A 98 10.95 -0.97 11.33
CA LYS A 98 10.99 -2.33 11.86
C LYS A 98 10.14 -2.39 13.13
N VAL A 99 9.48 -3.51 13.41
CA VAL A 99 8.63 -3.66 14.61
C VAL A 99 9.46 -3.90 15.86
N ASP A 100 10.62 -4.55 15.72
CA ASP A 100 11.57 -4.85 16.81
C ASP A 100 12.53 -3.69 17.12
N GLN A 101 12.52 -2.62 16.31
CA GLN A 101 13.39 -1.45 16.47
C GLN A 101 12.60 -0.18 16.18
N ASP A 102 12.54 0.75 17.14
CA ASP A 102 11.92 2.08 16.98
C ASP A 102 12.66 3.02 16.00
N THR A 103 13.54 2.50 15.16
CA THR A 103 14.19 3.27 14.09
C THR A 103 13.24 3.44 12.90
N ASN A 104 12.57 4.58 12.85
CA ASN A 104 11.80 5.02 11.70
C ASN A 104 12.74 5.34 10.52
N LYS A 105 12.91 4.39 9.60
CA LYS A 105 13.69 4.59 8.36
C LYS A 105 12.92 5.36 7.29
N GLY A 106 11.62 5.63 7.52
CA GLY A 106 10.77 6.42 6.64
C GLY A 106 10.85 5.96 5.18
N LYS A 107 10.94 6.93 4.25
CA LYS A 107 11.04 6.62 2.81
C LYS A 107 12.37 5.98 2.38
N ASN A 108 13.35 5.83 3.28
CA ASN A 108 14.62 5.15 3.03
C ASN A 108 14.57 3.64 3.37
N ALA A 109 13.50 3.15 3.99
CA ALA A 109 13.33 1.74 4.28
C ALA A 109 13.28 0.88 3.00
N PRO A 110 13.59 -0.43 3.08
CA PRO A 110 13.34 -1.36 1.99
C PRO A 110 11.89 -1.26 1.51
N CYS A 111 11.70 -1.22 0.19
CA CYS A 111 10.36 -1.05 -0.35
C CYS A 111 9.52 -2.31 -0.11
N PRO A 112 8.25 -2.19 0.34
CA PRO A 112 7.31 -3.32 0.49
C PRO A 112 6.94 -4.00 -0.83
N CYS A 113 7.40 -3.49 -1.98
CA CYS A 113 7.34 -4.18 -3.28
C CYS A 113 8.35 -5.33 -3.39
N GLY A 114 9.37 -5.39 -2.52
CA GLY A 114 10.42 -6.41 -2.56
C GLY A 114 11.61 -6.09 -3.46
N SER A 115 11.61 -4.96 -4.17
CA SER A 115 12.61 -4.64 -5.20
C SER A 115 14.03 -4.32 -4.70
N GLU A 116 14.38 -4.59 -3.45
CA GLU A 116 15.64 -4.21 -2.75
C GLU A 116 15.95 -2.70 -2.70
N LYS A 117 15.26 -1.90 -3.52
CA LYS A 117 15.35 -0.46 -3.57
C LYS A 117 14.73 0.12 -2.30
N LYS A 118 15.25 1.28 -1.89
CA LYS A 118 14.59 2.15 -0.90
C LYS A 118 13.19 2.51 -1.40
N TYR A 119 12.21 2.62 -0.50
CA TYR A 119 10.82 2.96 -0.86
C TYR A 119 10.73 4.16 -1.80
N LYS A 120 11.44 5.26 -1.50
CA LYS A 120 11.50 6.47 -2.36
C LYS A 120 12.05 6.24 -3.78
N ARG A 121 12.70 5.11 -4.03
CA ARG A 121 13.28 4.72 -5.33
C ARG A 121 12.50 3.57 -6.01
N CYS A 122 11.53 2.91 -5.36
CA CYS A 122 10.54 1.97 -5.93
C CYS A 122 9.14 2.62 -5.88
N CYS A 123 8.21 2.07 -5.10
CA CYS A 123 6.80 2.48 -5.04
C CYS A 123 6.56 3.90 -4.54
N GLY A 124 7.55 4.51 -3.89
CA GLY A 124 7.48 5.91 -3.44
C GLY A 124 7.92 6.92 -4.50
N LYS A 125 8.31 6.50 -5.70
CA LYS A 125 8.47 7.44 -6.82
C LYS A 125 7.07 7.90 -7.22
N ALA A 126 6.80 9.20 -7.09
CA ALA A 126 5.70 9.80 -7.82
C ALA A 126 6.01 9.59 -9.31
N SER A 127 5.16 8.84 -10.01
CA SER A 127 5.11 8.92 -11.47
C SER A 127 4.66 10.35 -11.76
N PHE A 128 5.62 11.17 -12.21
CA PHE A 128 5.36 12.49 -12.77
C PHE A 128 4.49 12.34 -14.01
#